data_AF-A0A314Y837-F1
#
_entry.id   AF-A0A314Y837-F1
#
_cell.length_a   1.000
_cell.length_b   1.000
_cell.length_c   1.000
_cell.angle_alpha   90.00
_cell.angle_beta   90.00
_cell.angle_gamma   90.00
#
_symmetry.space_group_name_H-M   'P 1'
#
loop_
_entity.id
_entity.type
_entity.pdbx_description
1 polymer ?
#
loop_
_entity_poly.entity_id
_entity_poly.type
_entity_poly.pdbx_seq_one_letter_code
_entity_poly.pdbx_strand_id
1 'polypeptide(L)'
;MKPWGRDKQAKLGSRLIELLTETAYVQPPLSQLADSPPDVRPAFRHRFKAVAKSPGQKIVKNYGVIECDPLVLTGLDKTAKHMLIPYVPMLVPPKRWKGKQVDAMRNISRNQMLKVFEALDMLGSTKWRVNKKVLSVVESIWARGGKVAGLVNREDVPVPDKSPFEDLKEIQEWKWSVRKAKKINQERHSQRCDTELKLSCCLIQSLN
;
A
#
# COMPACT_ATOMS: atom_id res chain seq x y z
N MET A 1 -24.00 11.57 -15.21
CA MET A 1 -23.75 12.46 -14.05
C MET A 1 -22.45 13.21 -14.27
N LYS A 2 -22.41 14.52 -14.02
CA LYS A 2 -21.18 15.31 -14.13
C LYS A 2 -20.25 14.94 -12.96
N PRO A 3 -18.94 14.70 -13.18
CA PRO A 3 -18.01 14.42 -12.09
C PRO A 3 -17.95 15.63 -11.14
N TRP A 4 -17.77 15.35 -9.84
CA TRP A 4 -17.59 16.40 -8.85
C TRP A 4 -16.30 17.18 -9.09
N GLY A 5 -16.33 18.49 -8.82
CA GLY A 5 -15.12 19.31 -8.82
C GLY A 5 -14.17 18.91 -7.70
N ARG A 6 -12.87 19.16 -7.89
CA ARG A 6 -11.81 18.81 -6.94
C ARG A 6 -12.09 19.39 -5.55
N ASP A 7 -12.60 20.61 -5.46
CA ASP A 7 -12.90 21.26 -4.17
C ASP A 7 -14.01 20.55 -3.41
N LYS A 8 -15.06 20.10 -4.11
CA LYS A 8 -16.17 19.36 -3.49
C LYS A 8 -15.70 17.99 -3.00
N GLN A 9 -14.88 17.30 -3.79
CA GLN A 9 -14.28 16.03 -3.41
C GLN A 9 -13.37 16.18 -2.18
N ALA A 10 -12.53 17.21 -2.14
CA ALA A 10 -11.63 17.48 -1.03
C ALA A 10 -12.40 17.82 0.26
N LYS A 11 -13.42 18.69 0.18
CA LYS A 11 -14.25 19.05 1.34
C LYS A 11 -15.01 17.85 1.90
N LEU A 12 -15.63 17.04 1.04
CA LEU A 12 -16.31 15.83 1.49
C LEU A 12 -15.33 14.82 2.10
N GLY A 13 -14.22 14.54 1.40
CA GLY A 13 -13.20 13.61 1.86
C GLY A 13 -12.62 14.02 3.21
N SER A 14 -12.31 15.31 3.40
CA SER A 14 -11.82 15.85 4.67
C SER A 14 -12.83 15.64 5.79
N ARG A 15 -14.13 15.94 5.56
CA ARG A 15 -15.15 15.77 6.59
C ARG A 15 -15.38 14.30 6.95
N LEU A 16 -15.33 13.40 5.96
CA LEU A 16 -15.46 11.96 6.21
C LEU A 16 -14.27 11.42 7.02
N ILE A 17 -13.05 11.85 6.71
CA ILE A 17 -11.86 11.45 7.48
C ILE A 17 -11.91 12.02 8.89
N GLU A 18 -12.36 13.26 9.06
CA GLU A 18 -12.55 13.89 10.37
C GLU A 18 -13.53 13.09 11.24
N LEU A 19 -14.71 12.75 10.70
CA LEU A 19 -15.69 11.89 11.37
C LEU A 19 -15.10 10.52 11.72
N LEU A 20 -14.32 9.92 10.82
CA LEU A 20 -13.63 8.65 11.08
C LEU A 20 -12.62 8.79 12.23
N THR A 21 -11.84 9.87 12.28
CA THR A 21 -10.86 10.10 13.35
C THR A 21 -11.51 10.38 14.70
N GLU A 22 -12.70 10.98 14.72
CA GLU A 22 -13.46 11.28 15.94
C GLU A 22 -14.18 10.05 16.51
N THR A 23 -14.51 9.07 15.67
CA THR A 23 -15.36 7.93 16.06
C THR A 23 -14.61 6.61 16.20
N ALA A 24 -13.47 6.46 15.52
CA ALA A 24 -12.72 5.21 15.53
C ALA A 24 -11.78 5.13 16.74
N TYR A 25 -12.10 4.23 17.67
CA TYR A 25 -11.27 3.92 18.85
C TYR A 25 -10.83 2.46 18.85
N VAL A 26 -9.63 2.20 19.34
CA VAL A 26 -9.11 0.85 19.57
C VAL A 26 -9.59 0.38 20.92
N GLN A 27 -10.11 -0.85 20.97
CA GLN A 27 -10.52 -1.44 22.23
C GLN A 27 -9.31 -1.75 23.12
N PRO A 28 -9.40 -1.52 24.43
CA PRO A 28 -8.36 -1.92 25.36
C PRO A 28 -8.20 -3.44 25.35
N PRO A 29 -6.97 -3.96 25.51
CA PRO A 29 -6.74 -5.38 25.60
C PRO A 29 -7.48 -5.98 26.80
N LEU A 30 -8.09 -7.16 26.62
CA LEU A 30 -8.84 -7.90 27.65
C LEU A 30 -8.02 -8.24 28.92
N SER A 31 -6.70 -8.02 28.88
CA SER A 31 -5.76 -8.24 29.97
C SER A 31 -5.63 -7.05 30.95
N GLN A 32 -6.42 -5.97 30.79
CA GLN A 32 -6.44 -4.90 31.79
C GLN A 32 -6.99 -5.45 33.13
N LEU A 33 -6.21 -5.30 34.21
CA LEU A 33 -6.75 -5.44 35.55
C LEU A 33 -7.92 -4.46 35.73
N ALA A 34 -8.97 -4.91 36.40
CA ALA A 34 -10.20 -4.15 36.65
C ALA A 34 -9.99 -2.80 37.38
N ASP A 35 -8.78 -2.55 37.89
CA ASP A 35 -8.38 -1.37 38.67
C ASP A 35 -7.72 -0.27 37.82
N SER A 36 -7.53 -0.49 36.52
CA SER A 36 -6.94 0.50 35.60
C SER A 36 -8.01 1.19 34.74
N PRO A 37 -7.96 2.52 34.53
CA PRO A 37 -8.86 3.20 33.62
C PRO A 37 -8.83 2.58 32.21
N PRO A 38 -9.97 2.49 31.50
CA PRO A 38 -10.01 1.91 30.17
C PRO A 38 -9.00 2.60 29.22
N ASP A 39 -8.06 1.85 28.65
CA ASP A 39 -7.09 2.37 27.67
C ASP A 39 -7.76 2.54 26.29
N VAL A 40 -8.71 3.48 26.23
CA VAL A 40 -9.43 3.84 25.00
C VAL A 40 -8.61 4.90 24.28
N ARG A 41 -7.94 4.49 23.20
CA ARG A 41 -7.13 5.38 22.35
C ARG A 41 -7.69 5.46 20.93
N PRO A 42 -7.63 6.64 20.28
CA PRO A 42 -8.12 6.79 18.92
C PRO A 42 -7.30 5.95 17.96
N ALA A 43 -7.99 5.25 17.05
CA ALA A 43 -7.40 4.39 16.04
C ALA A 43 -6.62 5.17 14.98
N PHE A 44 -7.04 6.41 14.71
CA PHE A 44 -6.40 7.29 13.74
C PHE A 44 -6.09 8.65 14.38
N ARG A 45 -4.92 9.22 14.05
CA ARG A 45 -4.48 10.51 14.57
C ARG A 45 -3.94 11.38 13.45
N HIS A 46 -4.42 12.62 13.35
CA HIS A 46 -3.86 13.60 12.44
C HIS A 46 -2.62 14.25 13.07
N ARG A 47 -1.45 14.14 12.43
CA ARG A 47 -0.19 14.74 12.87
C ARG A 47 0.49 15.48 11.73
N PHE A 48 1.24 16.53 12.07
CA PHE A 48 2.13 17.18 11.11
C PHE A 48 3.53 16.57 11.19
N LYS A 49 4.07 16.18 10.02
CA LYS A 49 5.45 15.70 9.90
C LYS A 49 6.28 16.70 9.10
N ALA A 50 7.46 17.01 9.63
CA ALA A 50 8.50 17.75 8.92
C ALA A 50 9.35 16.78 8.09
N VAL A 51 9.56 17.08 6.80
CA VAL A 51 10.49 16.33 5.95
C VAL A 51 11.58 17.27 5.41
N ALA A 52 12.83 16.82 5.54
CA ALA A 52 13.96 17.42 4.86
C ALA A 52 14.08 16.80 3.46
N LYS A 53 14.18 17.64 2.41
CA LYS A 53 14.27 17.17 1.01
C LYS A 53 15.59 16.45 0.70
N SER A 54 16.64 16.70 1.47
CA SER A 54 17.97 16.12 1.28
C SER A 54 18.73 16.11 2.62
N PRO A 55 19.67 15.17 2.83
CA PRO A 55 20.53 15.16 4.02
C PRO A 55 21.42 16.41 3.99
N GLY A 56 21.12 17.41 4.84
CA GLY A 56 21.90 18.64 5.00
C GLY A 56 21.17 19.97 4.76
N GLN A 57 19.93 19.97 4.24
CA GLN A 57 19.13 21.21 4.11
C GLN A 57 18.21 21.44 5.31
N LYS A 58 18.07 22.72 5.72
CA LYS A 58 17.08 23.19 6.72
C LYS A 58 15.67 22.74 6.31
N ILE A 59 14.86 22.33 7.28
CA ILE A 59 13.48 21.80 7.14
C ILE A 59 12.68 22.63 6.10
N VAL A 60 12.16 21.98 5.04
CA VAL A 60 11.61 22.70 3.88
C VAL A 60 10.07 22.67 3.82
N LYS A 61 9.38 21.68 4.40
CA LYS A 61 7.90 21.65 4.39
C LYS A 61 7.29 20.70 5.43
N ASN A 62 6.27 21.18 6.14
CA ASN A 62 5.41 20.34 6.98
C ASN A 62 4.21 19.85 6.15
N TYR A 63 3.79 18.60 6.36
CA TYR A 63 2.56 18.06 5.78
C TYR A 63 1.77 17.29 6.82
N GLY A 64 0.45 17.30 6.68
CA GLY A 64 -0.47 16.53 7.52
C GLY A 64 -0.43 15.05 7.12
N VAL A 65 -0.38 14.17 8.11
CA VAL A 65 -0.39 12.71 7.97
C VAL A 65 -1.43 12.15 8.92
N ILE A 66 -2.25 11.23 8.43
CA ILE A 66 -3.09 10.40 9.28
C ILE A 66 -2.28 9.17 9.67
N GLU A 67 -1.94 9.06 10.94
CA GLU A 67 -1.27 7.90 11.50
C GLU A 67 -2.30 6.92 12.07
N CYS A 68 -2.08 5.63 11.81
CA CYS A 68 -2.88 4.56 12.37
C CYS A 68 -2.22 4.04 13.64
N ASP A 69 -3.03 3.58 14.58
CA ASP A 69 -2.54 2.85 15.74
C ASP A 69 -1.80 1.57 15.32
N PRO A 70 -0.68 1.18 15.98
CA PRO A 70 0.05 -0.04 15.64
C PRO A 70 -0.82 -1.30 15.65
N LEU A 71 -1.82 -1.40 16.54
CA LEU A 71 -2.71 -2.56 16.56
C LEU A 71 -3.56 -2.63 15.29
N VAL A 72 -4.08 -1.50 14.84
CA VAL A 72 -4.84 -1.40 13.58
C VAL A 72 -3.96 -1.74 12.39
N LEU A 73 -2.71 -1.25 12.38
CA LEU A 73 -1.74 -1.57 11.33
C LEU A 73 -1.46 -3.07 11.25
N THR A 74 -1.17 -3.72 12.38
CA THR A 74 -0.92 -5.17 12.42
C THR A 74 -2.15 -5.99 12.05
N GLY A 75 -3.35 -5.52 12.39
CA GLY A 75 -4.60 -6.13 11.94
C GLY A 75 -4.76 -6.02 10.44
N LEU A 76 -4.53 -4.82 9.89
CA LEU A 76 -4.63 -4.55 8.45
C LEU A 76 -3.66 -5.41 7.64
N ASP A 77 -2.41 -5.53 8.09
CA ASP A 77 -1.40 -6.38 7.46
C ASP A 77 -1.84 -7.86 7.41
N LYS A 78 -2.50 -8.38 8.45
CA LYS A 78 -3.04 -9.75 8.45
C LYS A 78 -4.24 -9.90 7.51
N THR A 79 -5.11 -8.89 7.46
CA THR A 79 -6.34 -8.94 6.66
C THR A 79 -6.16 -8.46 5.22
N ALA A 80 -4.98 -7.97 4.84
CA ALA A 80 -4.71 -7.41 3.50
C ALA A 80 -5.07 -8.37 2.35
N LYS A 81 -4.99 -9.69 2.58
CA LYS A 81 -5.39 -10.76 1.65
C LYS A 81 -6.89 -10.78 1.32
N HIS A 82 -7.71 -10.18 2.18
CA HIS A 82 -9.17 -10.12 2.05
C HIS A 82 -9.67 -8.74 1.62
N MET A 83 -8.76 -7.79 1.34
CA MET A 83 -9.15 -6.49 0.85
C MET A 83 -9.81 -6.64 -0.53
N LEU A 84 -10.99 -6.05 -0.70
CA LEU A 84 -11.68 -6.00 -1.99
C LEU A 84 -10.83 -5.18 -2.96
N ILE A 85 -10.29 -5.83 -3.99
CA ILE A 85 -9.54 -5.16 -5.06
C ILE A 85 -10.55 -4.87 -6.17
N PRO A 86 -10.96 -3.61 -6.40
CA PRO A 86 -12.00 -3.30 -7.39
C PRO A 86 -11.55 -3.61 -8.82
N TYR A 87 -10.25 -3.61 -9.09
CA TYR A 87 -9.65 -3.73 -10.41
C TYR A 87 -8.91 -5.07 -10.57
N VAL A 88 -9.62 -6.18 -10.45
CA VAL A 88 -9.12 -7.50 -10.86
C VAL A 88 -9.36 -7.72 -12.36
N PRO A 89 -8.55 -8.56 -13.04
CA PRO A 89 -8.75 -8.80 -14.47
C PRO A 89 -10.14 -9.40 -14.74
N MET A 90 -10.77 -8.93 -15.82
CA MET A 90 -12.12 -9.35 -16.17
C MET A 90 -12.16 -10.84 -16.57
N LEU A 91 -13.11 -11.58 -16.02
CA LEU A 91 -13.38 -12.98 -16.42
C LEU A 91 -14.12 -13.08 -17.76
N VAL A 92 -14.76 -11.98 -18.17
CA VAL A 92 -15.46 -11.85 -19.45
C VAL A 92 -14.70 -10.90 -20.38
N PRO A 93 -14.85 -11.00 -21.71
CA PRO A 93 -14.21 -10.08 -22.63
C PRO A 93 -14.52 -8.61 -22.30
N PRO A 94 -13.51 -7.72 -22.31
CA PRO A 94 -13.72 -6.29 -22.08
C PRO A 94 -14.73 -5.67 -23.05
N LYS A 95 -15.46 -4.68 -22.55
CA LYS A 95 -16.32 -3.87 -23.41
C LYS A 95 -15.45 -3.11 -24.40
N ARG A 96 -15.76 -3.26 -25.69
CA ARG A 96 -15.05 -2.58 -26.78
C ARG A 96 -14.97 -1.07 -26.57
N TRP A 97 -13.82 -0.50 -26.86
CA TRP A 97 -13.55 0.92 -26.77
C TRP A 97 -14.42 1.70 -27.76
N LYS A 98 -15.12 2.71 -27.25
CA LYS A 98 -15.91 3.65 -28.06
C LYS A 98 -15.45 5.07 -27.78
N GLY A 99 -15.55 5.95 -28.78
CA GLY A 99 -15.08 7.34 -28.70
C GLY A 99 -15.69 8.24 -27.61
N LYS A 100 -16.66 7.75 -26.83
CA LYS A 100 -17.24 8.47 -25.68
C LYS A 100 -16.48 8.25 -24.36
N GLN A 101 -15.57 7.27 -24.28
CA GLN A 101 -14.86 6.90 -23.05
C GLN A 101 -13.57 7.72 -22.82
N VAL A 102 -13.23 8.62 -23.75
CA VAL A 102 -11.93 9.29 -23.75
C VAL A 102 -12.06 10.76 -23.34
N ASP A 103 -12.51 10.98 -22.10
CA ASP A 103 -12.48 12.31 -21.49
C ASP A 103 -11.03 12.83 -21.33
N ALA A 104 -10.04 11.94 -21.41
CA ALA A 104 -8.61 12.24 -21.32
C ALA A 104 -7.96 12.72 -22.64
N MET A 105 -8.58 12.54 -23.81
CA MET A 105 -7.98 12.86 -25.12
C MET A 105 -8.89 13.78 -25.94
N ARG A 106 -9.33 14.89 -25.33
CA ARG A 106 -10.25 15.86 -25.95
C ARG A 106 -9.74 16.50 -27.25
N ASN A 107 -8.43 16.42 -27.53
CA ASN A 107 -7.77 17.17 -28.60
C ASN A 107 -7.38 16.32 -29.82
N ILE A 108 -7.75 15.04 -29.89
CA ILE A 108 -7.34 14.14 -30.99
C ILE A 108 -8.52 13.91 -31.95
N SER A 109 -8.24 13.93 -33.26
CA SER A 109 -9.27 13.67 -34.28
C SER A 109 -9.83 12.25 -34.15
N ARG A 110 -11.14 12.11 -34.31
CA ARG A 110 -11.85 10.82 -34.14
C ARG A 110 -11.30 9.72 -35.05
N ASN A 111 -10.91 10.07 -36.27
CA ASN A 111 -10.44 9.10 -37.27
C ASN A 111 -9.09 8.48 -36.89
N GLN A 112 -8.20 9.24 -36.25
CA GLN A 112 -6.91 8.71 -35.75
C GLN A 112 -7.12 7.79 -34.54
N MET A 113 -8.12 8.09 -33.70
CA MET A 113 -8.43 7.27 -32.53
C MET A 113 -9.06 5.92 -32.86
N LEU A 114 -9.68 5.75 -34.03
CA LEU A 114 -10.27 4.46 -34.42
C LEU A 114 -9.24 3.34 -34.44
N LYS A 115 -8.05 3.58 -35.02
CA LYS A 115 -6.95 2.60 -35.05
C LYS A 115 -6.42 2.30 -33.64
N VAL A 116 -6.38 3.32 -32.78
CA VAL A 116 -5.98 3.15 -31.37
C VAL A 116 -6.99 2.29 -30.62
N PHE A 117 -8.29 2.54 -30.79
CA PHE A 117 -9.34 1.73 -30.16
C PHE A 117 -9.33 0.29 -30.65
N GLU A 118 -9.10 0.07 -31.94
CA GLU A 118 -8.95 -1.27 -32.50
C GLU A 118 -7.74 -2.00 -31.89
N ALA A 119 -6.59 -1.34 -31.79
CA ALA A 119 -5.42 -1.91 -31.13
C ALA A 119 -5.68 -2.22 -29.64
N LEU A 120 -6.35 -1.32 -28.91
CA LEU A 120 -6.72 -1.53 -27.51
C LEU A 120 -7.74 -2.67 -27.33
N ASP A 121 -8.70 -2.80 -28.25
CA ASP A 121 -9.65 -3.91 -28.29
C ASP A 121 -8.93 -5.25 -28.54
N MET A 122 -7.97 -5.29 -29.47
CA MET A 122 -7.17 -6.49 -29.74
C MET A 122 -6.34 -6.89 -28.51
N LEU A 123 -5.65 -5.94 -27.88
CA LEU A 123 -4.87 -6.20 -26.66
C LEU A 123 -5.77 -6.67 -25.51
N GLY A 124 -6.92 -6.02 -25.31
CA GLY A 124 -7.85 -6.34 -24.23
C GLY A 124 -8.62 -7.66 -24.42
N SER A 125 -8.85 -8.08 -25.67
CA SER A 125 -9.55 -9.34 -25.98
C SER A 125 -8.66 -10.59 -25.87
N THR A 126 -7.34 -10.41 -25.73
CA THR A 126 -6.40 -11.51 -25.55
C THR A 126 -6.67 -12.20 -24.22
N LYS A 127 -6.99 -13.51 -24.28
CA LYS A 127 -7.29 -14.33 -23.10
C LYS A 127 -5.99 -14.75 -22.41
N TRP A 128 -5.93 -14.57 -21.11
CA TRP A 128 -4.81 -14.99 -20.27
C TRP A 128 -5.23 -16.12 -19.34
N ARG A 129 -4.28 -17.01 -19.01
CA ARG A 129 -4.46 -18.07 -18.01
C ARG A 129 -3.22 -18.15 -17.13
N VAL A 130 -3.43 -18.34 -15.83
CA VAL A 130 -2.35 -18.54 -14.87
C VAL A 130 -1.68 -19.90 -15.09
N ASN A 131 -0.34 -19.91 -15.15
CA ASN A 131 0.42 -21.15 -15.22
C ASN A 131 0.53 -21.79 -13.83
N LYS A 132 -0.26 -22.85 -13.59
CA LYS A 132 -0.35 -23.52 -12.28
C LYS A 132 0.96 -24.16 -11.82
N LYS A 133 1.78 -24.67 -12.74
CA LYS A 133 3.08 -25.29 -12.39
C LYS A 133 4.05 -24.25 -11.85
N VAL A 134 4.13 -23.09 -12.53
CA VAL A 134 4.98 -21.98 -12.09
C VAL A 134 4.44 -21.39 -10.79
N LEU A 135 3.12 -21.20 -10.68
CA LEU A 135 2.49 -20.68 -9.47
C LEU A 135 2.84 -21.55 -8.24
N SER A 136 2.70 -22.87 -8.35
CA SER A 136 3.03 -23.80 -7.25
C SER A 136 4.49 -23.69 -6.80
N VAL A 137 5.44 -23.53 -7.74
CA VAL A 137 6.86 -23.31 -7.41
C VAL A 137 7.05 -21.99 -6.68
N VAL A 138 6.44 -20.90 -7.17
CA VAL A 138 6.55 -19.58 -6.54
C VAL A 138 5.94 -19.59 -5.14
N GLU A 139 4.79 -20.23 -4.95
CA GLU A 139 4.16 -20.39 -3.63
C GLU A 139 5.04 -21.17 -2.66
N SER A 140 5.67 -22.25 -3.12
CA SER A 140 6.62 -23.03 -2.31
C SER A 140 7.81 -22.18 -1.87
N ILE A 141 8.41 -21.41 -2.80
CA ILE A 141 9.52 -20.51 -2.47
C ILE A 141 9.07 -19.42 -1.50
N TRP A 142 7.86 -18.87 -1.70
CA TRP A 142 7.29 -17.84 -0.83
C TRP A 142 6.98 -18.37 0.57
N ALA A 143 6.48 -19.60 0.70
CA ALA A 143 6.23 -20.25 1.98
C ALA A 143 7.52 -20.54 2.74
N ARG A 144 8.63 -20.78 2.03
CA ARG A 144 9.96 -21.05 2.61
C ARG A 144 10.75 -19.80 3.04
N GLY A 145 10.19 -18.60 2.93
CA GLY A 145 10.84 -17.36 3.34
C GLY A 145 11.22 -16.39 2.21
N GLY A 146 11.02 -16.77 0.94
CA GLY A 146 11.32 -15.91 -0.21
C GLY A 146 12.83 -15.79 -0.51
N LYS A 147 13.30 -14.58 -0.86
CA LYS A 147 14.72 -14.23 -1.12
C LYS A 147 15.36 -14.84 -2.39
N VAL A 148 14.78 -15.88 -2.99
CA VAL A 148 15.31 -16.57 -4.18
C VAL A 148 14.61 -16.07 -5.44
N ALA A 149 15.30 -16.14 -6.59
CA ALA A 149 14.73 -15.81 -7.91
C ALA A 149 14.13 -14.40 -8.03
N GLY A 150 14.71 -13.42 -7.32
CA GLY A 150 14.22 -12.04 -7.30
C GLY A 150 13.03 -11.78 -6.39
N LEU A 151 12.56 -12.78 -5.63
CA LEU A 151 11.54 -12.57 -4.60
C LEU A 151 12.13 -11.82 -3.40
N VAL A 152 11.32 -10.93 -2.82
CA VAL A 152 11.67 -10.21 -1.59
C VAL A 152 11.86 -11.20 -0.44
N ASN A 153 12.76 -10.88 0.50
CA ASN A 153 12.92 -11.65 1.72
C ASN A 153 11.71 -11.40 2.67
N ARG A 154 11.16 -12.46 3.27
CA ARG A 154 10.10 -12.32 4.29
C ARG A 154 10.62 -11.74 5.60
N GLU A 155 11.90 -11.82 5.87
CA GLU A 155 12.50 -11.34 7.12
C GLU A 155 13.03 -9.91 7.01
N ASP A 156 12.83 -9.18 8.10
CA ASP A 156 13.38 -7.85 8.32
C ASP A 156 14.89 -7.93 8.57
N VAL A 157 15.63 -6.90 8.15
CA VAL A 157 17.02 -6.72 8.60
C VAL A 157 16.99 -6.38 10.08
N PRO A 158 17.85 -6.98 10.92
CA PRO A 158 17.95 -6.62 12.32
C PRO A 158 18.28 -5.13 12.45
N VAL A 159 17.55 -4.45 13.34
CA VAL A 159 17.87 -3.08 13.70
C VAL A 159 19.01 -3.14 14.71
N PRO A 160 20.13 -2.43 14.50
CA PRO A 160 21.27 -2.52 15.40
C PRO A 160 20.91 -2.02 16.80
N ASP A 161 21.33 -2.77 17.81
CA ASP A 161 21.15 -2.40 19.22
C ASP A 161 21.90 -1.12 19.56
N LYS A 162 21.39 -0.40 20.55
CA LYS A 162 22.02 0.85 21.01
C LYS A 162 23.39 0.53 21.61
N SER A 163 24.45 1.12 21.06
CA SER A 163 25.79 1.03 21.65
C SER A 163 25.77 1.55 23.09
N PRO A 164 26.41 0.86 24.06
CA PRO A 164 26.56 1.34 25.43
C PRO A 164 27.47 2.57 25.56
N PHE A 165 28.34 2.83 24.57
CA PHE A 165 29.35 3.89 24.63
C PHE A 165 28.80 5.25 24.17
N GLU A 166 29.25 6.33 24.82
CA GLU A 166 28.75 7.71 24.63
C GLU A 166 29.55 8.53 23.62
N ASP A 167 30.39 7.91 22.79
CA ASP A 167 31.13 8.65 21.77
C ASP A 167 30.16 9.23 20.72
N LEU A 168 30.21 10.56 20.56
CA LEU A 168 29.26 11.31 19.73
C LEU A 168 29.21 10.81 18.28
N LYS A 169 30.35 10.33 17.76
CA LYS A 169 30.48 9.74 16.41
C LYS A 169 29.80 8.38 16.32
N GLU A 170 30.03 7.49 17.29
CA GLU A 170 29.40 6.16 17.32
C GLU A 170 27.87 6.27 17.45
N ILE A 171 27.37 7.21 18.25
CA ILE A 171 25.93 7.49 18.36
C ILE A 171 25.36 7.94 17.00
N GLN A 172 26.09 8.75 16.24
CA GLN A 172 25.66 9.23 14.93
C GLN A 172 25.63 8.10 13.89
N GLU A 173 26.67 7.27 13.84
CA GLU A 173 26.75 6.10 12.97
C GLU A 173 25.67 5.07 13.30
N TRP A 174 25.43 4.82 14.59
CA TRP A 174 24.32 4.00 15.06
C TRP A 174 22.97 4.57 14.59
N LYS A 175 22.72 5.88 14.77
CA LYS A 175 21.48 6.54 14.29
C LYS A 175 21.30 6.38 12.79
N TRP A 176 22.36 6.52 11.99
CA TRP A 176 22.31 6.31 10.54
C TRP A 176 22.02 4.85 10.19
N SER A 177 22.65 3.91 10.89
CA SER A 177 22.45 2.48 10.69
C SER A 177 21.02 2.05 11.03
N VAL A 178 20.45 2.54 12.14
CA VAL A 178 19.04 2.32 12.51
C VAL A 178 18.10 2.89 11.45
N ARG A 179 18.35 4.13 10.97
CA ARG A 179 17.53 4.74 9.91
C ARG A 179 17.59 3.95 8.61
N LYS A 180 18.78 3.47 8.23
CA LYS A 180 19.00 2.63 7.05
C LYS A 180 18.25 1.30 7.17
N ALA A 181 18.39 0.59 8.30
CA ALA A 181 17.69 -0.66 8.55
C ALA A 181 16.16 -0.48 8.51
N LYS A 182 15.62 0.54 9.20
CA LYS A 182 14.18 0.84 9.18
C LYS A 182 13.67 1.16 7.78
N LYS A 183 14.41 1.95 7.00
CA LYS A 183 14.07 2.27 5.60
C LYS A 183 13.99 1.00 4.75
N ILE A 184 15.01 0.14 4.84
CA ILE A 184 15.05 -1.14 4.11
C ILE A 184 13.86 -2.02 4.51
N ASN A 185 13.55 -2.12 5.81
CA ASN A 185 12.43 -2.94 6.28
C ASN A 185 11.08 -2.41 5.81
N GLN A 186 10.89 -1.10 5.75
CA GLN A 186 9.68 -0.48 5.17
C GLN A 186 9.56 -0.74 3.67
N GLU A 187 10.66 -0.61 2.91
CA GLU A 187 10.68 -0.92 1.48
C GLU A 187 10.37 -2.40 1.23
N ARG A 188 10.99 -3.31 1.98
CA ARG A 188 10.68 -4.74 1.93
C ARG A 188 9.24 -5.03 2.30
N HIS A 189 8.69 -4.38 3.34
CA HIS A 189 7.29 -4.53 3.72
C HIS A 189 6.36 -4.23 2.55
N SER A 190 6.55 -3.10 1.88
CA SER A 190 5.75 -2.73 0.71
C SER A 190 5.85 -3.76 -0.41
N GLN A 191 7.05 -4.31 -0.67
CA GLN A 191 7.25 -5.35 -1.69
C GLN A 191 6.61 -6.68 -1.29
N ARG A 192 6.64 -7.05 0.00
CA ARG A 192 5.97 -8.24 0.53
C ARG A 192 4.47 -8.12 0.31
N CYS A 193 3.86 -6.99 0.66
CA CYS A 193 2.44 -6.74 0.45
C CYS A 193 2.04 -6.85 -1.03
N ASP A 194 2.81 -6.25 -1.95
CA ASP A 194 2.58 -6.36 -3.39
C ASP A 194 2.69 -7.81 -3.89
N THR A 195 3.68 -8.56 -3.41
CA THR A 195 3.86 -9.99 -3.74
C THR A 195 2.67 -10.82 -3.26
N GLU A 196 2.24 -10.64 -2.01
CA GLU A 196 1.08 -11.37 -1.47
C GLU A 196 -0.21 -11.03 -2.21
N LEU A 197 -0.40 -9.78 -2.60
CA LEU A 197 -1.55 -9.34 -3.39
C LEU A 197 -1.58 -10.03 -4.76
N LYS A 198 -0.43 -10.03 -5.47
CA LYS A 198 -0.28 -10.67 -6.78
C LYS A 198 -0.56 -12.18 -6.71
N LEU A 199 0.01 -12.87 -5.71
CA LEU A 199 -0.24 -14.30 -5.50
C LEU A 199 -1.72 -14.57 -5.22
N SER A 200 -2.36 -13.76 -4.38
CA SER A 200 -3.79 -13.87 -4.07
C SER A 200 -4.65 -13.74 -5.34
N CYS A 201 -4.36 -12.75 -6.19
CA CYS A 201 -5.04 -12.59 -7.48
C CYS A 201 -4.85 -13.81 -8.39
N CYS A 202 -3.63 -14.34 -8.51
CA CYS A 202 -3.35 -15.53 -9.32
C CYS A 202 -4.10 -16.77 -8.81
N LEU A 203 -4.20 -16.93 -7.49
CA LEU A 203 -4.93 -18.04 -6.87
C LEU A 203 -6.43 -17.98 -7.19
N ILE A 204 -7.06 -16.82 -7.01
CA ILE A 204 -8.49 -16.61 -7.32
C ILE A 204 -8.78 -16.93 -8.80
N GLN A 205 -7.88 -16.55 -9.70
CA GLN A 205 -8.01 -16.84 -11.14
C GLN A 205 -7.72 -18.30 -11.51
N SER A 206 -7.03 -19.06 -10.65
CA SER A 206 -6.69 -20.46 -10.92
C SER A 206 -7.78 -21.46 -10.51
N LEU A 207 -8.70 -21.02 -9.64
CA LEU A 207 -9.86 -21.78 -9.14
C LEU A 207 -11.07 -21.72 -10.08
N ASN A 208 -11.13 -20.72 -10.98
CA ASN A 208 -12.12 -20.59 -12.04
C ASN A 208 -11.57 -21.10 -13.37
#